data_AF-A0A7S2FC92-F1
#
_entry.id   AF-A0A7S2FC92-F1
#
_cell.length_a   1.000
_cell.length_b   1.000
_cell.length_c   1.000
_cell.angle_alpha   90.00
_cell.angle_beta   90.00
_cell.angle_gamma   90.00
#
_symmetry.space_group_name_H-M   'P 1'
#
loop_
_entity.id
_entity.type
_entity.pdbx_description
1 polymer ?
#
loop_
_entity_poly.entity_id
_entity_poly.type
_entity_poly.pdbx_seq_one_letter_code
_entity_poly.pdbx_strand_id
1 'polypeptide(L)'
;KNQIRTMSLSSRLRVGCGSERRGLSCVAACGWRRRAAACGFSVSPSLLPCRSPRSSLSAIGGNGASSSSVVCSASTTKSVSVSSRFAEIRQRGDVAFIPFIVAGDPDLESTKEALLRLDALGADIIEVGVPYSDPLADGPTIQQAATRALDNGATLDNVIAMLAEVSPKIKAPLVTFTYFNPIMSRGPEKFCETIKAAGLSGLLVPDIPLEETVAMREHCKAAGIELVL
;
A
#
# COMPACT_ATOMS: atom_id res chain seq x y z
N LYS A 1 -20.80 35.72 -11.54
CA LYS A 1 -21.31 36.38 -10.32
C LYS A 1 -21.96 35.33 -9.42
N ASN A 2 -21.22 34.79 -8.46
CA ASN A 2 -21.73 34.46 -7.13
C ASN A 2 -20.55 34.09 -6.22
N GLN A 3 -20.56 34.70 -5.03
CA GLN A 3 -19.44 34.80 -4.13
C GLN A 3 -19.28 33.56 -3.25
N ILE A 4 -18.02 33.16 -3.07
CA ILE A 4 -17.57 32.27 -1.99
C ILE A 4 -17.45 33.14 -0.72
N ARG A 5 -18.17 32.75 0.34
CA ARG A 5 -18.02 33.35 1.68
C ARG A 5 -16.98 32.55 2.46
N THR A 6 -15.83 33.16 2.70
CA THR A 6 -14.82 32.69 3.66
C THR A 6 -15.11 33.33 5.01
N MET A 7 -15.48 32.56 6.03
CA MET A 7 -15.50 33.05 7.42
C MET A 7 -14.18 32.69 8.11
N SER A 8 -13.37 33.72 8.30
CA SER A 8 -12.23 33.75 9.23
C SER A 8 -12.76 34.08 10.62
N LEU A 9 -12.57 33.19 11.59
CA LEU A 9 -12.67 33.53 13.01
C LEU A 9 -11.26 33.55 13.61
N SER A 10 -10.70 34.76 13.70
CA SER A 10 -9.59 35.08 14.59
C SER A 10 -10.14 35.97 15.71
N SER A 11 -10.14 35.47 16.93
CA SER A 11 -10.32 36.29 18.13
C SER A 11 -9.47 35.72 19.28
N ARG A 12 -8.18 36.03 19.23
CA ARG A 12 -7.27 35.92 20.38
C ARG A 12 -7.39 37.20 21.21
N LEU A 13 -8.08 37.12 22.35
CA LEU A 13 -7.94 38.11 23.42
C LEU A 13 -6.53 38.00 24.02
N ARG A 14 -5.94 39.16 24.32
CA ARG A 14 -4.69 39.32 25.08
C ARG A 14 -5.01 40.01 26.42
N VAL A 15 -4.00 40.07 27.30
CA VAL A 15 -3.91 40.69 28.65
C VAL A 15 -4.20 39.70 29.80
N GLY A 16 -3.35 39.50 30.82
CA GLY A 16 -2.15 40.23 31.23
C GLY A 16 -1.31 39.48 32.29
N CYS A 17 -0.20 40.13 32.63
CA CYS A 17 0.93 39.71 33.46
C CYS A 17 0.60 39.54 34.96
N GLY A 18 1.27 38.60 35.62
CA GLY A 18 1.32 38.45 37.08
C GLY A 18 2.60 37.70 37.49
N SER A 19 3.34 38.29 38.43
CA SER A 19 4.75 38.05 38.77
C SER A 19 4.99 36.94 39.81
N GLU A 20 6.26 36.47 39.85
CA GLU A 20 6.99 35.87 41.00
C GLU A 20 6.53 34.48 41.50
N ARG A 21 7.39 33.50 41.82
CA ARG A 21 8.72 33.57 42.47
C ARG A 21 9.37 32.16 42.49
N ARG A 22 10.71 32.11 42.47
CA ARG A 22 11.65 31.04 42.94
C ARG A 22 11.57 29.69 42.17
N GLY A 23 12.63 29.08 41.66
CA GLY A 23 14.05 29.04 42.03
C GLY A 23 14.49 27.57 42.05
N LEU A 24 15.75 27.32 41.69
CA LEU A 24 16.52 26.05 41.73
C LEU A 24 16.56 25.18 40.46
N SER A 25 17.69 25.38 39.77
CA SER A 25 18.46 24.39 39.03
C SER A 25 18.73 23.13 39.86
N CYS A 26 18.57 21.96 39.24
CA CYS A 26 19.46 20.82 39.49
C CYS A 26 19.51 19.91 38.26
N VAL A 27 20.73 19.78 37.74
CA VAL A 27 21.22 18.74 36.85
C VAL A 27 21.17 17.40 37.57
N ALA A 28 20.67 16.33 36.94
CA ALA A 28 21.23 14.97 37.09
C ALA A 28 20.50 13.96 36.18
N ALA A 29 21.30 13.33 35.32
CA ALA A 29 20.99 12.07 34.68
C ALA A 29 21.04 10.90 35.69
N CYS A 30 20.09 9.97 35.60
CA CYS A 30 20.21 8.57 36.04
C CYS A 30 18.97 7.84 35.50
N GLY A 31 19.08 6.90 34.56
CA GLY A 31 19.73 5.62 34.80
C GLY A 31 18.70 4.63 35.34
N TRP A 32 17.72 4.24 34.52
CA TRP A 32 16.77 3.18 34.88
C TRP A 32 17.46 1.81 34.81
N ARG A 33 17.83 1.29 35.98
CA ARG A 33 18.08 -0.14 36.22
C ARG A 33 17.44 -0.58 37.53
N ARG A 34 16.61 -1.62 37.47
CA ARG A 34 16.57 -2.87 38.28
C ARG A 34 15.33 -3.66 37.80
N ARG A 35 15.48 -4.88 37.26
CA ARG A 35 15.57 -6.21 37.95
C ARG A 35 14.33 -6.49 38.80
N ALA A 36 13.71 -7.67 38.84
CA ALA A 36 13.90 -8.99 38.25
C ALA A 36 12.67 -9.84 38.67
N ALA A 37 12.33 -10.92 37.95
CA ALA A 37 11.81 -12.15 38.56
C ALA A 37 11.72 -13.26 37.51
N ALA A 38 12.67 -14.20 37.58
CA ALA A 38 12.56 -15.51 36.99
C ALA A 38 11.87 -16.43 38.02
N CYS A 39 10.87 -17.19 37.58
CA CYS A 39 10.42 -18.40 38.26
C CYS A 39 10.34 -19.50 37.21
N GLY A 40 11.27 -20.45 37.30
CA GLY A 40 11.23 -21.68 36.54
C GLY A 40 10.24 -22.66 37.17
N PHE A 41 9.56 -23.42 36.31
CA PHE A 41 9.02 -24.71 36.71
C PHE A 41 9.22 -25.70 35.55
N SER A 42 10.03 -26.70 35.84
CA SER A 42 10.33 -27.87 35.03
C SER A 42 9.17 -28.86 35.07
N VAL A 43 8.79 -29.43 33.92
CA VAL A 43 8.09 -30.72 33.89
C VAL A 43 8.70 -31.58 32.78
N SER A 44 9.19 -32.75 33.18
CA SER A 44 9.86 -33.76 32.36
C SER A 44 8.95 -34.42 31.32
N PRO A 45 9.53 -34.99 30.24
CA PRO A 45 8.78 -35.68 29.20
C PRO A 45 8.56 -37.16 29.57
N SER A 46 7.33 -37.67 29.41
CA SER A 46 7.06 -39.10 29.43
C SER A 46 6.71 -39.58 28.01
N LEU A 47 7.58 -40.46 27.53
CA LEU A 47 7.46 -41.27 26.32
C LEU A 47 6.34 -42.31 26.50
N LEU A 48 5.47 -42.47 25.50
CA LEU A 48 4.99 -43.80 25.04
C LEU A 48 4.52 -43.70 23.56
N PRO A 49 4.68 -44.77 22.76
CA PRO A 49 4.71 -44.71 21.30
C PRO A 49 3.36 -45.00 20.62
N CYS A 50 3.03 -44.25 19.58
CA CYS A 50 1.97 -44.59 18.62
C CYS A 50 2.42 -45.76 17.72
N ARG A 51 1.76 -46.90 17.89
CA ARG A 51 1.81 -48.06 17.00
C ARG A 51 1.19 -47.72 15.64
N SER A 52 1.91 -47.99 14.57
CA SER A 52 1.37 -48.08 13.22
C SER A 52 0.72 -49.45 12.97
N PRO A 53 -0.39 -49.53 12.23
CA PRO A 53 -0.79 -50.76 11.57
C PRO A 53 -0.15 -50.84 10.19
N ARG A 54 0.69 -51.86 10.00
CA ARG A 54 1.14 -52.35 8.69
C ARG A 54 -0.02 -53.05 7.99
N SER A 55 -0.19 -52.70 6.72
CA SER A 55 -0.50 -53.55 5.56
C SER A 55 -1.39 -54.78 5.77
N SER A 56 -2.57 -54.75 5.15
CA SER A 56 -3.13 -55.95 4.51
C SER A 56 -3.40 -55.63 3.03
N LEU A 57 -2.71 -56.36 2.15
CA LEU A 57 -3.07 -56.50 0.75
C LEU A 57 -4.33 -57.37 0.68
N SER A 58 -5.31 -56.92 -0.11
CA SER A 58 -6.26 -57.80 -0.79
C SER A 58 -6.69 -57.12 -2.09
N ALA A 59 -6.43 -57.83 -3.19
CA ALA A 59 -6.75 -57.42 -4.55
C ALA A 59 -8.12 -57.96 -4.95
N ILE A 60 -9.04 -57.08 -5.36
CA ILE A 60 -10.25 -57.35 -6.18
C ILE A 60 -10.57 -55.97 -6.81
N GLY A 61 -10.43 -55.71 -8.12
CA GLY A 61 -11.23 -56.26 -9.21
C GLY A 61 -12.18 -55.16 -9.74
N GLY A 62 -11.85 -54.60 -10.92
CA GLY A 62 -12.73 -53.94 -11.89
C GLY A 62 -13.75 -52.87 -11.45
N ASN A 63 -13.55 -51.63 -11.87
CA ASN A 63 -14.39 -50.97 -12.90
C ASN A 63 -13.95 -49.52 -13.11
N GLY A 64 -13.97 -49.08 -14.37
CA GLY A 64 -13.55 -47.75 -14.79
C GLY A 64 -14.34 -46.66 -14.09
N ALA A 65 -13.61 -45.77 -13.41
CA ALA A 65 -14.09 -44.46 -13.01
C ALA A 65 -13.32 -43.43 -13.83
N SER A 66 -14.05 -42.64 -14.61
CA SER A 66 -13.55 -41.48 -15.33
C SER A 66 -12.73 -40.62 -14.38
N SER A 67 -11.44 -40.46 -14.68
CA SER A 67 -10.61 -39.41 -14.11
C SER A 67 -11.13 -38.07 -14.62
N SER A 68 -12.18 -37.56 -14.01
CA SER A 68 -12.50 -36.14 -14.06
C SER A 68 -11.40 -35.45 -13.27
N SER A 69 -10.29 -35.16 -13.96
CA SER A 69 -9.31 -34.20 -13.50
C SER A 69 -10.09 -32.93 -13.20
N VAL A 70 -10.29 -32.65 -11.91
CA VAL A 70 -10.70 -31.32 -11.46
C VAL A 70 -9.53 -30.42 -11.82
N VAL A 71 -9.59 -29.86 -13.03
CA VAL A 71 -8.83 -28.69 -13.37
C VAL A 71 -9.32 -27.61 -12.42
N CYS A 72 -8.53 -27.35 -11.38
CA CYS A 72 -8.61 -26.10 -10.63
C CYS A 72 -8.37 -24.99 -11.65
N SER A 73 -9.46 -24.50 -12.22
CA SER A 73 -9.43 -23.31 -13.05
C SER A 73 -8.96 -22.19 -12.14
N ALA A 74 -7.73 -21.72 -12.34
CA ALA A 74 -7.23 -20.55 -11.65
C ALA A 74 -8.17 -19.40 -12.00
N SER A 75 -9.01 -19.01 -11.05
CA SER A 75 -9.89 -17.87 -11.21
C SER A 75 -9.02 -16.63 -11.37
N THR A 76 -8.84 -16.16 -12.60
CA THR A 76 -8.23 -14.87 -12.88
C THR A 76 -9.10 -13.81 -12.20
N THR A 77 -8.68 -13.30 -11.04
CA THR A 77 -9.34 -12.19 -10.37
C THR A 77 -9.26 -11.00 -11.32
N LYS A 78 -10.39 -10.66 -11.95
CA LYS A 78 -10.48 -9.54 -12.87
C LYS A 78 -10.28 -8.26 -12.07
N SER A 79 -9.11 -7.62 -12.20
CA SER A 79 -8.83 -6.31 -11.60
C SER A 79 -9.86 -5.28 -12.09
N VAL A 80 -10.52 -4.58 -11.17
CA VAL A 80 -11.50 -3.53 -11.48
C VAL A 80 -10.77 -2.32 -12.08
N SER A 81 -11.31 -1.70 -13.14
CA SER A 81 -10.72 -0.49 -13.72
C SER A 81 -11.12 0.77 -12.95
N VAL A 82 -10.30 1.82 -12.99
CA VAL A 82 -10.59 3.09 -12.31
C VAL A 82 -11.88 3.72 -12.86
N SER A 83 -12.06 3.71 -14.18
CA SER A 83 -13.28 4.17 -14.85
C SER A 83 -14.55 3.44 -14.41
N SER A 84 -14.50 2.10 -14.31
CA SER A 84 -15.65 1.30 -13.87
C SER A 84 -16.01 1.61 -12.42
N ARG A 85 -15.00 1.80 -11.56
CA ARG A 85 -15.20 2.14 -10.15
C ARG A 85 -15.86 3.51 -9.98
N PHE A 86 -15.42 4.52 -10.73
CA PHE A 86 -16.09 5.82 -10.75
C PHE A 86 -17.53 5.76 -11.27
N ALA A 87 -17.81 4.90 -12.25
CA ALA A 87 -19.17 4.71 -12.75
C ALA A 87 -20.10 4.14 -11.67
N GLU A 88 -19.64 3.16 -10.89
CA GLU A 88 -20.38 2.62 -9.74
C GLU A 88 -20.66 3.67 -8.68
N ILE A 89 -19.66 4.46 -8.29
CA ILE A 89 -19.80 5.53 -7.28
C ILE A 89 -20.85 6.55 -7.71
N ARG A 90 -20.81 6.97 -8.98
CA ARG A 90 -21.80 7.89 -9.56
C ARG A 90 -23.20 7.31 -9.56
N GLN A 91 -23.37 6.01 -9.83
CA GLN A 91 -24.66 5.34 -9.79
C GLN A 91 -25.24 5.28 -8.37
N ARG A 92 -24.39 5.15 -7.35
CA ARG A 92 -24.82 5.22 -5.94
C ARG A 92 -25.14 6.64 -5.46
N GLY A 93 -24.65 7.67 -6.17
CA GLY A 93 -24.77 9.06 -5.75
C GLY A 93 -23.78 9.45 -4.65
N ASP A 94 -22.71 8.68 -4.49
CA ASP A 94 -21.68 8.89 -3.46
C ASP A 94 -20.53 9.80 -3.95
N VAL A 95 -19.69 10.23 -3.02
CA VAL A 95 -18.40 10.88 -3.30
C VAL A 95 -17.29 9.86 -3.11
N ALA A 96 -16.33 9.82 -4.04
CA ALA A 96 -15.22 8.88 -3.99
C ALA A 96 -14.25 9.21 -2.84
N PHE A 97 -13.88 8.21 -2.04
CA PHE A 97 -12.77 8.31 -1.09
C PHE A 97 -11.49 7.70 -1.67
N ILE A 98 -10.49 8.56 -1.91
CA ILE A 98 -9.23 8.21 -2.58
C ILE A 98 -8.05 8.56 -1.67
N PRO A 99 -7.63 7.64 -0.77
CA PRO A 99 -6.42 7.83 0.01
C PRO A 99 -5.15 7.73 -0.84
N PHE A 100 -4.19 8.59 -0.51
CA PHE A 100 -2.82 8.55 -1.03
C PHE A 100 -1.85 8.18 0.10
N ILE A 101 -0.92 7.26 -0.18
CA ILE A 101 0.19 6.92 0.72
C ILE A 101 1.50 6.84 -0.06
N VAL A 102 2.62 7.19 0.58
CA VAL A 102 3.96 7.00 0.01
C VAL A 102 4.47 5.62 0.40
N ALA A 103 4.82 4.80 -0.59
CA ALA A 103 5.34 3.47 -0.34
C ALA A 103 6.72 3.53 0.33
N GLY A 104 6.88 2.75 1.39
CA GLY A 104 8.10 2.71 2.18
C GLY A 104 8.15 3.71 3.33
N ASP A 105 7.08 4.46 3.60
CA ASP A 105 6.98 5.33 4.77
C ASP A 105 5.96 4.77 5.80
N PRO A 106 6.38 4.34 7.01
CA PRO A 106 7.77 4.29 7.49
C PRO A 106 8.58 3.13 6.90
N ASP A 107 7.93 2.08 6.38
CA ASP A 107 8.59 0.94 5.72
C ASP A 107 7.60 0.21 4.80
N LEU A 108 8.08 -0.74 3.99
CA LEU A 108 7.27 -1.46 3.01
C LEU A 108 6.25 -2.42 3.65
N GLU A 109 6.55 -3.00 4.82
CA GLU A 109 5.60 -3.88 5.50
C GLU A 109 4.44 -3.07 6.10
N SER A 110 4.77 -1.93 6.73
CA SER A 110 3.77 -0.95 7.16
C SER A 110 2.91 -0.45 5.99
N THR A 111 3.50 -0.28 4.80
CA THR A 111 2.76 0.08 3.58
C THR A 111 1.76 -1.02 3.19
N LYS A 112 2.16 -2.30 3.18
CA LYS A 112 1.26 -3.44 2.88
C LYS A 112 0.07 -3.46 3.85
N GLU A 113 0.34 -3.32 5.14
CA GLU A 113 -0.72 -3.30 6.15
C GLU A 113 -1.67 -2.11 5.96
N ALA A 114 -1.14 -0.93 5.64
CA ALA A 114 -1.94 0.26 5.37
C ALA A 114 -2.85 0.04 4.16
N LEU A 115 -2.35 -0.51 3.05
CA LEU A 115 -3.15 -0.79 1.85
C LEU A 115 -4.32 -1.74 2.14
N LEU A 116 -4.07 -2.83 2.87
CA LEU A 116 -5.12 -3.78 3.25
C LEU A 116 -6.16 -3.13 4.18
N ARG A 117 -5.73 -2.25 5.10
CA ARG A 117 -6.64 -1.53 5.99
C ARG A 117 -7.47 -0.50 5.23
N LEU A 118 -6.88 0.25 4.31
CA LEU A 118 -7.59 1.25 3.51
C LEU A 118 -8.68 0.57 2.66
N ASP A 119 -8.38 -0.58 2.04
CA ASP A 119 -9.38 -1.39 1.33
C ASP A 119 -10.49 -1.87 2.27
N ALA A 120 -10.15 -2.41 3.45
CA ALA A 120 -11.12 -2.87 4.44
C ALA A 120 -12.01 -1.74 4.99
N LEU A 121 -11.49 -0.51 5.04
CA LEU A 121 -12.24 0.70 5.45
C LEU A 121 -13.11 1.27 4.32
N GLY A 122 -13.09 0.67 3.12
CA GLY A 122 -13.93 1.06 2.00
C GLY A 122 -13.34 2.17 1.13
N ALA A 123 -12.01 2.26 1.02
CA ALA A 123 -11.39 3.08 -0.01
C ALA A 123 -11.95 2.72 -1.40
N ASP A 124 -12.34 3.73 -2.18
CA ASP A 124 -12.89 3.51 -3.50
C ASP A 124 -11.78 3.23 -4.51
N ILE A 125 -10.66 3.94 -4.39
CA ILE A 125 -9.43 3.86 -5.19
C ILE A 125 -8.29 4.12 -4.22
N ILE A 126 -7.13 3.47 -4.37
CA ILE A 126 -5.97 3.76 -3.52
C ILE A 126 -4.81 4.20 -4.39
N GLU A 127 -4.25 5.36 -4.09
CA GLU A 127 -3.06 5.89 -4.75
C GLU A 127 -1.81 5.55 -3.95
N VAL A 128 -0.80 5.01 -4.65
CA VAL A 128 0.46 4.60 -4.05
C VAL A 128 1.61 5.37 -4.70
N GLY A 129 2.17 6.31 -3.96
CA GLY A 129 3.34 7.09 -4.33
C GLY A 129 4.61 6.26 -4.29
N VAL A 130 5.30 6.18 -5.43
CA VAL A 130 6.69 5.71 -5.47
C VAL A 130 7.57 6.87 -4.97
N PRO A 131 8.40 6.66 -3.93
CA PRO A 131 9.25 7.72 -3.43
C PRO A 131 10.29 8.12 -4.48
N TYR A 132 10.50 9.43 -4.63
CA TYR A 132 11.36 10.01 -5.66
C TYR A 132 12.29 11.06 -5.06
N SER A 133 13.51 11.17 -5.59
CA SER A 133 14.56 12.05 -5.06
C SER A 133 14.27 13.53 -5.31
N ASP A 134 13.58 13.85 -6.40
CA ASP A 134 13.34 15.23 -6.85
C ASP A 134 11.84 15.53 -7.02
N PRO A 135 11.02 15.41 -5.94
CA PRO A 135 9.56 15.54 -6.01
C PRO A 135 9.11 17.00 -6.01
N LEU A 136 9.42 17.73 -7.09
CA LEU A 136 9.15 19.18 -7.19
C LEU A 136 7.66 19.53 -7.18
N ALA A 137 6.79 18.59 -7.53
CA ALA A 137 5.34 18.78 -7.58
C ALA A 137 4.65 18.61 -6.20
N ASP A 138 5.35 18.03 -5.22
CA ASP A 138 4.75 17.61 -3.96
C ASP A 138 4.91 18.66 -2.85
N GLY A 139 3.94 18.67 -1.93
CA GLY A 139 4.02 19.47 -0.70
C GLY A 139 4.98 18.90 0.34
N PRO A 140 5.38 19.70 1.36
CA PRO A 140 6.43 19.34 2.31
C PRO A 140 6.17 18.03 3.08
N THR A 141 4.91 17.70 3.35
CA THR A 141 4.55 16.44 4.02
C THR A 141 4.88 15.21 3.17
N ILE A 142 4.57 15.25 1.88
CA ILE A 142 4.83 14.14 0.94
C ILE A 142 6.33 14.06 0.66
N GLN A 143 7.01 15.20 0.49
CA GLN A 143 8.46 15.23 0.33
C GLN A 143 9.17 14.56 1.53
N GLN A 144 8.77 14.89 2.77
CA GLN A 144 9.33 14.26 3.96
C GLN A 144 9.06 12.76 4.05
N ALA A 145 7.87 12.31 3.63
CA ALA A 145 7.54 10.89 3.55
C ALA A 145 8.42 10.17 2.51
N ALA A 146 8.59 10.76 1.33
CA ALA A 146 9.48 10.25 0.30
C ALA A 146 10.94 10.18 0.79
N THR A 147 11.44 11.20 1.49
CA THR A 147 12.78 11.17 2.09
C THR A 147 12.94 10.01 3.06
N ARG A 148 12.00 9.82 4.00
CA ARG A 148 12.06 8.69 4.96
C ARG A 148 12.03 7.33 4.24
N ALA A 149 11.19 7.21 3.21
CA ALA A 149 11.11 5.98 2.42
C ALA A 149 12.43 5.68 1.68
N LEU A 150 13.03 6.68 1.05
CA LEU A 150 14.34 6.54 0.37
C LEU A 150 15.46 6.21 1.36
N ASP A 151 15.49 6.87 2.52
CA ASP A 151 16.47 6.60 3.58
C ASP A 151 16.37 5.16 4.11
N ASN A 152 15.16 4.59 4.09
CA ASN A 152 14.89 3.19 4.44
C ASN A 152 15.09 2.21 3.27
N GLY A 153 15.59 2.68 2.12
CA GLY A 153 15.94 1.83 0.97
C GLY A 153 14.76 1.46 0.06
N ALA A 154 13.66 2.22 0.10
CA ALA A 154 12.60 2.05 -0.88
C ALA A 154 13.11 2.34 -2.31
N THR A 155 12.78 1.47 -3.25
CA THR A 155 13.14 1.58 -4.65
C THR A 155 11.91 1.27 -5.50
N LEU A 156 11.88 1.74 -6.74
CA LEU A 156 10.77 1.41 -7.64
C LEU A 156 10.56 -0.12 -7.78
N ASP A 157 11.65 -0.90 -7.82
CA ASP A 157 11.56 -2.37 -7.94
C ASP A 157 10.92 -3.02 -6.72
N ASN A 158 11.34 -2.64 -5.51
CA ASN A 158 10.78 -3.25 -4.30
C ASN A 158 9.35 -2.78 -4.02
N VAL A 159 8.98 -1.56 -4.44
CA VAL A 159 7.60 -1.07 -4.38
C VAL A 159 6.72 -1.86 -5.34
N ILE A 160 7.13 -2.04 -6.59
CA ILE A 160 6.38 -2.86 -7.56
C ILE A 160 6.25 -4.30 -7.07
N ALA A 161 7.31 -4.90 -6.55
CA ALA A 161 7.28 -6.26 -6.01
C ALA A 161 6.31 -6.39 -4.83
N MET A 162 6.31 -5.42 -3.92
CA MET A 162 5.36 -5.34 -2.81
C MET A 162 3.92 -5.22 -3.32
N LEU A 163 3.69 -4.36 -4.32
CA LEU A 163 2.37 -4.17 -4.91
C LEU A 163 1.85 -5.44 -5.60
N ALA A 164 2.72 -6.19 -6.28
CA ALA A 164 2.39 -7.48 -6.88
C ALA A 164 1.96 -8.52 -5.83
N GLU A 165 2.54 -8.48 -4.63
CA GLU A 165 2.18 -9.37 -3.53
C GLU A 165 0.82 -9.03 -2.90
N VAL A 166 0.49 -7.74 -2.80
CA VAL A 166 -0.69 -7.25 -2.07
C VAL A 166 -1.91 -7.06 -2.98
N SER A 167 -1.73 -6.73 -4.26
CA SER A 167 -2.82 -6.43 -5.19
C SER A 167 -3.88 -7.54 -5.31
N PRO A 168 -3.56 -8.85 -5.24
CA PRO A 168 -4.59 -9.90 -5.31
C PRO A 168 -5.51 -9.94 -4.07
N LYS A 169 -5.11 -9.26 -2.99
CA LYS A 169 -5.84 -9.20 -1.70
C LYS A 169 -6.68 -7.94 -1.57
N ILE A 170 -6.55 -6.99 -2.49
CA ILE A 170 -7.19 -5.67 -2.46
C ILE A 170 -8.29 -5.63 -3.52
N LYS A 171 -9.46 -5.08 -3.17
CA LYS A 171 -10.60 -4.95 -4.08
C LYS A 171 -10.59 -3.63 -4.83
N ALA A 172 -10.19 -2.55 -4.14
CA ALA A 172 -10.06 -1.23 -4.74
C ALA A 172 -9.01 -1.23 -5.85
N PRO A 173 -9.25 -0.56 -6.99
CA PRO A 173 -8.21 -0.35 -7.99
C PRO A 173 -7.03 0.42 -7.37
N LEU A 174 -5.82 -0.13 -7.56
CA LEU A 174 -4.58 0.53 -7.19
C LEU A 174 -4.08 1.41 -8.34
N VAL A 175 -3.71 2.64 -8.01
CA VAL A 175 -3.13 3.62 -8.93
C VAL A 175 -1.71 3.92 -8.50
N THR A 176 -0.75 3.69 -9.40
CA THR A 176 0.65 4.07 -9.15
C THR A 176 0.78 5.56 -9.36
N PHE A 177 1.29 6.29 -8.36
CA PHE A 177 1.72 7.67 -8.48
C PHE A 177 3.24 7.67 -8.61
N THR A 178 3.78 8.19 -9.73
CA THR A 178 5.22 8.31 -9.94
C THR A 178 5.54 9.47 -10.86
N TYR A 179 6.81 9.86 -10.90
CA TYR A 179 7.33 10.88 -11.78
C TYR A 179 7.71 10.32 -13.15
N PHE A 180 7.78 11.19 -14.15
CA PHE A 180 8.02 10.81 -15.54
C PHE A 180 9.43 10.25 -15.76
N ASN A 181 10.44 10.80 -15.08
CA ASN A 181 11.83 10.38 -15.25
C ASN A 181 12.09 8.89 -14.90
N PRO A 182 11.60 8.34 -13.76
CA PRO A 182 11.65 6.90 -13.50
C PRO A 182 11.03 6.04 -14.60
N ILE A 183 9.92 6.47 -15.19
CA ILE A 183 9.26 5.76 -16.29
C ILE A 183 10.17 5.74 -17.53
N MET A 184 10.70 6.90 -17.90
CA MET A 184 11.60 7.05 -19.04
C MET A 184 12.87 6.20 -18.89
N SER A 185 13.45 6.16 -17.69
CA SER A 185 14.66 5.37 -17.41
C SER A 185 14.49 3.87 -17.65
N ARG A 186 13.26 3.35 -17.55
CA ARG A 186 12.90 1.94 -17.73
C ARG A 186 12.32 1.61 -19.10
N GLY A 187 11.94 2.63 -19.86
CA GLY A 187 11.12 2.52 -21.06
C GLY A 187 9.63 2.53 -20.71
N PRO A 188 8.83 3.48 -21.23
CA PRO A 188 7.41 3.63 -20.93
C PRO A 188 6.57 2.36 -21.17
N GLU A 189 6.80 1.68 -22.29
CA GLU A 189 6.10 0.44 -22.63
C GLU A 189 6.32 -0.66 -21.59
N LYS A 190 7.59 -1.00 -21.32
CA LYS A 190 7.97 -2.00 -20.32
C LYS A 190 7.48 -1.63 -18.93
N PHE A 191 7.52 -0.35 -18.58
CA PHE A 191 7.01 0.13 -17.31
C PHE A 191 5.51 -0.15 -17.17
N CYS A 192 4.71 0.18 -18.20
CA CYS A 192 3.27 -0.07 -18.21
C CYS A 192 2.94 -1.57 -18.08
N GLU A 193 3.65 -2.43 -18.83
CA GLU A 193 3.52 -3.89 -18.73
C GLU A 193 3.86 -4.39 -17.31
N THR A 194 4.93 -3.86 -16.72
CA THR A 194 5.39 -4.25 -15.39
C THR A 194 4.37 -3.91 -14.32
N ILE A 195 3.83 -2.69 -14.32
CA ILE A 195 2.81 -2.30 -13.32
C ILE A 195 1.48 -3.03 -13.55
N LYS A 196 1.14 -3.33 -14.81
CA LYS A 196 -0.03 -4.18 -15.09
C LYS A 196 0.15 -5.58 -14.51
N ALA A 197 1.31 -6.18 -14.71
CA ALA A 197 1.63 -7.51 -14.19
C ALA A 197 1.61 -7.54 -12.65
N ALA A 198 1.96 -6.42 -11.99
CA ALA A 198 1.83 -6.25 -10.55
C ALA A 198 0.37 -6.03 -10.07
N GLY A 199 -0.61 -6.01 -10.98
CA GLY A 199 -2.04 -5.93 -10.67
C GLY A 199 -2.56 -4.50 -10.48
N LEU A 200 -1.83 -3.48 -10.94
CA LEU A 200 -2.29 -2.10 -10.89
C LEU A 200 -3.25 -1.78 -12.04
N SER A 201 -4.20 -0.90 -11.77
CA SER A 201 -5.25 -0.51 -12.72
C SER A 201 -5.04 0.89 -13.30
N GLY A 202 -4.25 1.73 -12.65
CA GLY A 202 -3.98 3.08 -13.12
C GLY A 202 -2.56 3.57 -12.89
N LEU A 203 -2.22 4.62 -13.62
CA LEU A 203 -0.95 5.35 -13.55
C LEU A 203 -1.24 6.84 -13.50
N LEU A 204 -0.69 7.55 -12.51
CA LEU A 204 -0.73 8.99 -12.37
C LEU A 204 0.68 9.56 -12.42
N VAL A 205 0.90 10.52 -13.32
CA VAL A 205 2.21 11.15 -13.58
C VAL A 205 2.06 12.67 -13.56
N PRO A 206 2.36 13.34 -12.44
CA PRO A 206 2.05 14.76 -12.25
C PRO A 206 2.93 15.69 -13.11
N ASP A 207 4.12 15.24 -13.49
CA ASP A 207 5.15 16.02 -14.21
C ASP A 207 5.29 15.62 -15.68
N ILE A 208 4.31 14.90 -16.25
CA ILE A 208 4.37 14.49 -17.65
C ILE A 208 4.28 15.72 -18.58
N PRO A 209 5.25 15.89 -19.51
CA PRO A 209 5.14 16.92 -20.53
C PRO A 209 3.91 16.70 -21.42
N LEU A 210 3.31 17.81 -21.90
CA LEU A 210 2.12 17.73 -22.75
C LEU A 210 2.39 16.95 -24.04
N GLU A 211 3.60 17.09 -24.57
CA GLU A 211 4.09 16.43 -25.79
C GLU A 211 4.14 14.90 -25.62
N GLU A 212 4.47 14.42 -24.42
CA GLU A 212 4.64 13.00 -24.09
C GLU A 212 3.33 12.32 -23.68
N THR A 213 2.30 13.11 -23.36
CA THR A 213 1.02 12.62 -22.86
C THR A 213 0.31 11.66 -23.84
N VAL A 214 0.38 11.94 -25.14
CA VAL A 214 -0.26 11.10 -26.16
C VAL A 214 0.44 9.75 -26.26
N ALA A 215 1.77 9.74 -26.31
CA ALA A 215 2.56 8.51 -26.36
C ALA A 215 2.34 7.66 -25.11
N MET A 216 2.39 8.28 -23.93
CA MET A 216 2.13 7.59 -22.66
C MET A 216 0.74 6.96 -22.60
N ARG A 217 -0.28 7.67 -23.11
CA ARG A 217 -1.66 7.14 -23.16
C ARG A 217 -1.76 5.89 -24.00
N GLU A 218 -1.10 5.84 -25.15
CA GLU A 218 -1.11 4.66 -26.01
C GLU A 218 -0.37 3.47 -25.36
N HIS A 219 0.76 3.71 -24.67
CA HIS A 219 1.44 2.67 -23.90
C HIS A 219 0.57 2.11 -22.77
N CYS A 220 -0.10 2.99 -22.02
CA CYS A 220 -1.03 2.59 -20.96
C CYS A 220 -2.19 1.75 -21.51
N LYS A 221 -2.79 2.20 -22.62
CA LYS A 221 -3.89 1.51 -23.29
C LYS A 221 -3.47 0.14 -23.81
N ALA A 222 -2.28 0.02 -24.41
CA ALA A 222 -1.74 -1.25 -24.89
C ALA A 222 -1.54 -2.25 -23.73
N ALA A 223 -1.07 -1.79 -22.58
CA ALA A 223 -0.90 -2.60 -21.38
C ALA A 223 -2.22 -2.86 -20.61
N GLY A 224 -3.32 -2.18 -20.93
CA GLY A 224 -4.59 -2.32 -20.21
C GLY A 224 -4.60 -1.68 -18.82
N ILE A 225 -3.89 -0.56 -18.67
CA ILE A 225 -3.95 0.34 -17.50
C ILE A 225 -4.49 1.71 -17.93
N GLU A 226 -5.07 2.45 -16.98
CA GLU A 226 -5.64 3.78 -17.25
C GLU A 226 -4.67 4.90 -16.83
N LEU A 227 -4.29 5.76 -17.78
CA LEU A 227 -3.55 6.97 -17.49
C LEU A 227 -4.49 8.03 -16.89
N VAL A 228 -4.25 8.38 -15.63
CA VAL A 228 -5.01 9.37 -14.84
C VAL A 228 -4.26 10.70 -14.89
N LEU A 229 -4.88 11.71 -15.52
CA LEU A 229 -4.36 13.08 -15.68
C LEU A 229 -5.43 14.08 -15.23
#